data_AF-A0A537YQ61-F1
#
_entry.id   AF-A0A537YQ61-F1
#
_cell.length_a   1.000
_cell.length_b   1.000
_cell.length_c   1.000
_cell.angle_alpha   90.00
_cell.angle_beta   90.00
_cell.angle_gamma   90.00
#
_symmetry.space_group_name_H-M   'P 1'
#
loop_
_entity.id
_entity.type
_entity.pdbx_description
1 polymer ?
#
loop_
_entity_poly.entity_id
_entity_poly.type
_entity_poly.pdbx_seq_one_letter_code
_entity_poly.pdbx_strand_id
1 'polypeptide(L)'
;MSLEIDLPAGPVADRLTLWPVDDGRYGLDAVFQGASGWERCEEHEQALKAMGVQCKLLQNLDDSWSLRFGPLTAMEVGKALFAFVR
;
A
#
# COMPACT_ATOMS: atom_id res chain seq x y z
N MET A 1 3.16 1.64 15.39
CA MET A 1 2.98 3.01 14.88
C MET A 1 1.65 3.03 14.17
N SER A 2 0.75 3.95 14.53
CA SER A 2 -0.64 3.95 14.07
C SER A 2 -0.81 4.84 12.83
N LEU A 3 -1.49 4.38 11.77
CA LEU A 3 -1.98 5.22 10.66
C LEU A 3 -3.12 6.11 11.20
N GLU A 4 -2.77 7.24 11.79
CA GLU A 4 -3.76 8.20 12.31
C GLU A 4 -4.36 9.09 11.22
N ILE A 5 -3.70 9.20 10.07
CA ILE A 5 -4.04 10.12 8.97
C ILE A 5 -4.88 9.41 7.90
N ASP A 6 -5.87 10.11 7.33
CA ASP A 6 -6.60 9.64 6.14
C ASP A 6 -5.66 9.64 4.94
N LEU A 7 -5.45 8.48 4.35
CA LEU A 7 -4.50 8.32 3.26
C LEU A 7 -5.03 8.96 1.98
N PRO A 8 -4.14 9.59 1.19
CA PRO A 8 -4.57 10.27 -0.02
C PRO A 8 -5.08 9.23 -1.02
N ALA A 9 -6.13 9.57 -1.77
CA ALA A 9 -6.52 8.77 -2.92
C ALA A 9 -5.39 8.86 -3.96
N GLY A 10 -4.77 7.72 -4.27
CA GLY A 10 -3.73 7.62 -5.28
C GLY A 10 -4.17 6.78 -6.48
N PRO A 11 -3.23 6.35 -7.33
CA PRO A 11 -3.48 5.35 -8.35
C PRO A 11 -4.16 4.11 -7.75
N VAL A 12 -5.26 3.67 -8.38
CA VAL A 12 -5.97 2.44 -8.01
C VAL A 12 -5.03 1.25 -8.20
N ALA A 13 -4.96 0.33 -7.23
CA ALA A 13 -4.14 -0.86 -7.36
C ALA A 13 -4.82 -1.90 -8.26
N ASP A 14 -4.04 -2.65 -9.03
CA ASP A 14 -4.56 -3.72 -9.89
C ASP A 14 -4.90 -4.98 -9.09
N ARG A 15 -4.21 -5.18 -7.94
CA ARG A 15 -4.50 -6.24 -6.97
C ARG A 15 -4.15 -5.78 -5.56
N LEU A 16 -5.00 -6.15 -4.60
CA LEU A 16 -4.74 -6.00 -3.17
C LEU A 16 -4.62 -7.37 -2.52
N THR A 17 -3.58 -7.59 -1.72
CA THR A 17 -3.39 -8.81 -0.93
C THR A 17 -3.30 -8.42 0.54
N LEU A 18 -4.17 -8.98 1.37
CA LEU A 18 -4.15 -8.83 2.83
C LEU A 18 -3.82 -10.19 3.45
N TRP A 19 -2.86 -10.23 4.38
CA TRP A 19 -2.54 -11.46 5.11
C TRP A 19 -2.32 -11.17 6.60
N PRO A 20 -2.64 -12.13 7.48
CA PRO A 20 -2.31 -12.02 8.90
C PRO A 20 -0.79 -12.08 9.10
N VAL A 21 -0.29 -11.34 10.08
CA VAL A 21 1.10 -11.43 10.56
C VAL A 21 1.08 -12.12 11.93
N ASP A 22 1.14 -11.37 13.02
CA ASP A 22 1.03 -11.83 14.41
C ASP A 22 0.19 -10.82 15.22
N ASP A 23 -0.29 -11.23 16.40
CA ASP A 23 -0.99 -10.37 17.38
C ASP A 23 -2.18 -9.57 16.80
N GLY A 24 -2.94 -10.19 15.90
CA GLY A 24 -4.09 -9.56 15.25
C GLY A 24 -3.72 -8.42 14.30
N ARG A 25 -2.47 -8.39 13.83
CA ARG A 25 -2.00 -7.44 12.80
C ARG A 25 -1.93 -8.07 11.42
N TYR A 26 -1.84 -7.21 10.42
CA TYR A 26 -1.93 -7.57 9.01
C TYR A 26 -0.83 -6.92 8.19
N GLY A 27 -0.41 -7.59 7.13
CA GLY A 27 0.32 -7.00 6.02
C GLY A 27 -0.64 -6.73 4.87
N LEU A 28 -0.39 -5.65 4.12
CA LEU A 28 -1.14 -5.30 2.91
C LEU A 28 -0.15 -5.00 1.79
N ASP A 29 -0.35 -5.64 0.63
CA ASP A 29 0.31 -5.26 -0.62
C ASP A 29 -0.70 -4.66 -1.58
N ALA A 30 -0.37 -3.48 -2.12
CA ALA A 30 -1.03 -2.87 -3.27
C ALA A 30 -0.14 -3.03 -4.50
N VAL A 31 -0.58 -3.86 -5.46
CA VAL A 31 0.19 -4.26 -6.64
C VAL A 31 -0.23 -3.44 -7.87
N PHE A 32 0.77 -2.98 -8.62
CA PHE A 32 0.65 -2.24 -9.87
C PHE A 32 1.37 -3.02 -10.98
N GLN A 33 0.64 -3.32 -12.04
CA GLN A 33 1.09 -4.13 -13.17
C GLN A 33 1.24 -3.30 -14.44
N GLY A 34 1.90 -3.90 -15.43
CA GLY A 34 2.06 -3.32 -16.76
C GLY A 34 3.15 -2.26 -16.85
N ALA A 35 3.29 -1.67 -18.04
CA ALA A 35 4.39 -0.75 -18.36
C ALA A 35 4.44 0.50 -17.46
N SER A 36 3.29 0.98 -16.98
CA SER A 36 3.20 2.13 -16.07
C SER A 36 3.14 1.74 -14.59
N GLY A 37 3.36 0.46 -14.26
CA GLY A 37 3.24 -0.06 -12.89
C GLY A 37 4.23 0.60 -11.93
N TRP A 38 5.48 0.79 -12.38
CA TRP A 38 6.50 1.52 -11.63
C TRP A 38 6.06 2.95 -11.32
N GLU A 39 5.66 3.72 -12.34
CA GLU A 39 5.33 5.14 -12.22
C GLU A 39 4.16 5.36 -11.26
N ARG A 40 3.10 4.55 -11.38
CA ARG A 40 1.94 4.57 -10.47
C ARG A 40 2.34 4.25 -9.03
N CYS A 41 3.23 3.26 -8.85
CA CYS A 41 3.71 2.84 -7.54
C CYS A 41 4.57 3.92 -6.89
N GLU A 42 5.51 4.51 -7.65
CA GLU A 42 6.40 5.58 -7.22
C GLU A 42 5.63 6.87 -6.87
N GLU A 43 4.70 7.30 -7.73
CA GLU A 43 3.85 8.47 -7.48
C GLU A 43 3.12 8.35 -6.14
N HIS A 44 2.51 7.18 -5.90
CA HIS A 44 1.76 6.96 -4.67
C HIS A 44 2.69 6.86 -3.45
N GLU A 45 3.86 6.22 -3.59
CA GLU A 45 4.84 6.14 -2.50
C GLU A 45 5.31 7.52 -2.05
N GLN A 46 5.57 8.43 -3.01
CA GLN A 46 5.98 9.80 -2.73
C GLN A 46 4.88 10.58 -1.99
N ALA A 47 3.62 10.44 -2.42
CA ALA A 47 2.48 11.07 -1.75
C ALA A 47 2.31 10.58 -0.30
N LEU A 48 2.46 9.26 -0.09
CA LEU A 48 2.40 8.64 1.24
C LEU A 48 3.56 9.10 2.14
N LYS A 49 4.78 9.14 1.61
CA LYS A 49 5.96 9.65 2.33
C LYS A 49 5.81 11.11 2.73
N ALA A 50 5.25 11.95 1.88
CA ALA A 50 5.00 13.37 2.19
C ALA A 50 4.05 13.53 3.40
N MET A 51 3.22 12.53 3.67
CA MET A 51 2.30 12.47 4.82
C MET A 51 2.88 11.70 6.01
N GLY A 52 4.15 11.29 5.96
CA GLY A 52 4.82 10.53 7.01
C GLY A 52 4.40 9.05 7.09
N VAL A 53 3.69 8.54 6.07
CA VAL A 53 3.25 7.15 6.03
C VAL A 53 4.40 6.25 5.59
N GLN A 54 4.71 5.25 6.40
CA GLN A 54 5.76 4.28 6.07
C GLN A 54 5.20 3.12 5.27
N CYS A 55 5.77 2.88 4.10
CA CYS A 55 5.56 1.69 3.28
C CYS A 55 6.90 1.28 2.63
N LYS A 56 6.94 0.07 2.09
CA LYS A 56 8.07 -0.41 1.30
C LYS A 56 7.65 -0.56 -0.16
N LEU A 57 8.39 0.06 -1.05
CA LEU A 57 8.28 -0.18 -2.48
C LEU A 57 9.08 -1.44 -2.84
N LEU A 58 8.43 -2.38 -3.53
CA LEU A 58 9.02 -3.68 -3.91
C LEU A 58 8.86 -3.93 -5.40
N GLN A 59 9.92 -4.40 -6.06
CA GLN A 59 9.83 -5.01 -7.38
C GLN A 59 9.52 -6.50 -7.20
N ASN A 60 8.47 -7.00 -7.85
CA ASN A 60 8.10 -8.40 -7.84
C ASN A 60 8.75 -9.14 -9.03
N LEU A 61 8.76 -10.47 -8.98
CA LEU A 61 9.37 -11.32 -10.02
C LEU A 61 8.61 -11.30 -11.37
N ASP A 62 7.36 -10.86 -11.36
CA ASP A 62 6.47 -10.77 -12.53
C ASP A 62 6.49 -9.36 -13.18
N ASP A 63 7.57 -8.61 -12.98
CA ASP A 63 7.75 -7.21 -13.40
C ASP A 63 6.69 -6.24 -12.85
N SER A 64 5.87 -6.66 -11.90
CA SER A 64 4.96 -5.79 -11.17
C SER A 64 5.64 -5.10 -9.99
N TRP A 65 5.02 -4.05 -9.49
CA TRP A 65 5.50 -3.27 -8.36
C TRP A 65 4.48 -3.26 -7.24
N SER A 66 4.94 -3.35 -6.00
CA SER A 66 4.06 -3.32 -4.82
C SER A 66 4.43 -2.22 -3.85
N LEU A 67 3.42 -1.57 -3.27
CA LEU A 67 3.55 -0.89 -1.98
C LEU A 67 3.12 -1.84 -0.87
N ARG A 68 4.08 -2.17 0.01
CA ARG A 68 3.88 -3.04 1.17
C ARG A 68 3.71 -2.22 2.44
N PHE A 69 2.63 -2.49 3.15
CA PHE A 69 2.32 -1.91 4.45
C PHE A 69 2.35 -2.98 5.54
N GLY A 70 2.59 -2.50 6.75
CA GLY A 70 2.40 -3.24 7.98
C GLY A 70 3.66 -3.51 8.77
N PRO A 71 3.50 -4.12 9.95
CA PRO A 71 2.24 -4.70 10.46
C PRO A 71 1.19 -3.64 10.88
N LEU A 72 -0.04 -3.77 10.38
CA LEU A 72 -1.19 -2.86 10.60
C LEU A 72 -2.24 -3.48 11.52
N THR A 73 -2.92 -2.70 12.36
CA THR A 73 -4.19 -3.10 13.00
C THR A 73 -5.33 -3.20 11.98
N ALA A 74 -6.43 -3.87 12.34
CA ALA A 74 -7.62 -3.94 11.49
C ALA A 74 -8.19 -2.55 11.11
N MET A 75 -8.13 -1.58 12.02
CA MET A 75 -8.57 -0.20 11.75
C MET A 75 -7.69 0.48 10.69
N GLU A 76 -6.37 0.30 10.81
CA GLU A 76 -5.40 0.84 9.86
C GLU A 76 -5.50 0.18 8.48
N VAL A 77 -5.83 -1.11 8.41
CA VAL A 77 -6.14 -1.78 7.15
C VAL A 77 -7.30 -1.10 6.45
N GLY A 78 -8.38 -0.78 7.17
CA GLY A 78 -9.52 -0.05 6.59
C GLY A 78 -9.10 1.25 5.93
N LYS A 79 -8.28 2.06 6.61
CA LYS A 79 -7.72 3.30 6.05
C LYS A 79 -6.82 3.05 4.85
N ALA A 80 -5.94 2.04 4.93
CA ALA A 80 -5.05 1.66 3.84
C ALA A 80 -5.80 1.24 2.58
N LEU A 81 -6.90 0.49 2.71
CA LEU A 81 -7.72 0.09 1.57
C LEU A 81 -8.27 1.30 0.81
N PHE A 82 -8.75 2.34 1.50
CA PHE A 82 -9.29 3.55 0.87
C PHE A 82 -8.28 4.31 -0.01
N ALA A 83 -6.98 4.15 0.21
CA ALA A 83 -5.97 4.78 -0.64
C ALA A 83 -5.92 4.16 -2.05
N PHE A 84 -6.32 2.89 -2.19
CA PHE A 84 -6.10 2.07 -3.40
C PHE A 84 -7.36 1.61 -4.11
N VAL A 85 -8.55 1.89 -3.56
CA VAL A 85 -9.85 1.53 -4.14
C VAL A 85 -10.66 2.78 -4.46
N ARG A 86 -11.61 2.68 -5.41
CA ARG A 86 -12.58 3.72 -5.72
C ARG A 86 -13.97 3.33 -5.25
#